data_AF-A0A4W5Q9C2-F1
#
_entry.id   AF-A0A4W5Q9C2-F1
#
_cell.length_a   1.000
_cell.length_b   1.000
_cell.length_c   1.000
_cell.angle_alpha   90.00
_cell.angle_beta   90.00
_cell.angle_gamma   90.00
#
_symmetry.space_group_name_H-M   'P 1'
#
loop_
_entity.id
_entity.type
_entity.pdbx_description
1 polymer ?
#
loop_
_entity_poly.entity_id
_entity_poly.type
_entity_poly.pdbx_seq_one_letter_code
_entity_poly.pdbx_strand_id
1 'polypeptide(L)'
;MGCAISGLAPKTAGEAKTEDAVVRLSKEQVEMIKESWKVIQEDIAKVGIIMFVRLFETHPECKDVFFLFRDVEDLDRLRTSRELRAHGLRVMSFIEKSVARLEQLERLEVLAVELGRSHYRYNAPPKYYSYVGAEFICAVQPILKERWTPELEEAWKRSLGFLQCQSFPHPMTHVKMEMVTSGRER
;
A
#
# COMPACT_ATOMS: atom_id res chain seq x y z
N MET A 1 4.97 66.30 24.92
CA MET A 1 5.43 66.52 23.53
C MET A 1 5.88 65.17 22.97
N GLY A 2 5.46 64.84 21.75
CA GLY A 2 6.10 63.79 20.94
C GLY A 2 5.41 62.42 20.82
N CYS A 3 4.40 62.35 19.95
CA CYS A 3 4.14 61.22 19.04
C CYS A 3 5.42 60.87 18.23
N ALA A 4 5.67 59.73 17.60
CA ALA A 4 4.98 58.46 17.40
C ALA A 4 5.95 57.51 16.64
N ILE A 5 5.41 56.34 16.27
CA ILE A 5 5.67 55.51 15.08
C ILE A 5 6.80 54.45 15.05
N SER A 6 6.31 53.28 14.63
CA SER A 6 6.87 52.35 13.63
C SER A 6 7.88 51.29 14.05
N GLY A 7 7.45 50.04 13.88
CA GLY A 7 8.32 48.86 13.83
C GLY A 7 7.58 47.53 13.82
N LEU A 8 6.52 47.38 13.03
CA LEU A 8 5.87 46.09 12.77
C LEU A 8 6.20 45.65 11.34
N ALA A 9 7.01 44.59 11.23
CA ALA A 9 7.12 43.57 10.15
C ALA A 9 8.58 43.04 10.02
N PRO A 10 8.85 41.88 9.39
CA PRO A 10 7.96 40.78 8.96
C PRO A 10 8.42 39.38 9.43
N LYS A 11 7.59 38.40 9.07
CA LYS A 11 7.72 36.95 9.20
C LYS A 11 9.13 36.38 8.98
N THR A 12 9.58 35.56 9.93
CA THR A 12 10.42 34.39 9.60
C THR A 12 9.50 33.19 9.42
N ALA A 13 9.17 32.95 8.16
CA ALA A 13 8.73 31.63 7.69
C ALA A 13 9.89 30.65 7.96
N GLY A 14 9.73 29.81 8.98
CA GLY A 14 10.74 28.84 9.38
C GLY A 14 10.16 27.61 10.07
N GLU A 15 8.86 27.35 9.89
CA GLU A 15 8.15 26.21 10.46
C GLU A 15 7.21 25.65 9.40
N ALA A 16 7.76 24.84 8.49
CA ALA A 16 7.02 23.90 7.63
C ALA A 16 8.01 23.25 6.65
N LYS A 17 8.97 22.45 7.14
CA LYS A 17 9.81 21.64 6.23
C LYS A 17 10.08 20.20 6.66
N THR A 18 9.37 19.68 7.67
CA THR A 18 9.66 18.31 8.14
C THR A 18 8.42 17.49 8.57
N GLU A 19 7.20 17.88 8.19
CA GLU A 19 5.99 17.13 8.60
C GLU A 19 4.97 16.83 7.48
N ASP A 20 5.30 17.12 6.21
CA ASP A 20 4.36 16.95 5.07
C ASP A 20 4.96 16.23 3.85
N ALA A 21 6.12 15.58 4.00
CA ALA A 21 6.88 14.99 2.87
C ALA A 21 6.42 13.57 2.46
N VAL A 22 5.39 13.03 3.11
CA VAL A 22 4.77 11.71 2.89
C VAL A 22 3.28 12.01 3.03
N VAL A 23 2.42 12.22 2.02
CA VAL A 23 2.21 11.57 0.73
C VAL A 23 1.19 12.39 -0.06
N ARG A 24 1.56 12.96 -1.20
CA ARG A 24 0.63 13.14 -2.31
C ARG A 24 1.33 12.79 -3.61
N LEU A 25 0.82 11.78 -4.32
CA LEU A 25 1.21 11.53 -5.69
C LEU A 25 0.83 12.75 -6.54
N SER A 26 1.66 13.12 -7.51
CA SER A 26 1.25 14.13 -8.49
C SER A 26 0.12 13.59 -9.37
N LYS A 27 -0.61 14.47 -10.07
CA LYS A 27 -1.65 14.05 -11.01
C LYS A 27 -1.08 13.14 -12.10
N GLU A 28 0.10 13.47 -12.59
CA GLU A 28 0.83 12.69 -13.59
C GLU A 28 1.18 11.30 -13.05
N GLN A 29 1.63 11.20 -11.79
CA GLN A 29 1.90 9.91 -11.14
C GLN A 29 0.64 9.07 -10.95
N VAL A 30 -0.47 9.69 -10.58
CA VAL A 30 -1.76 9.02 -10.47
C VAL A 30 -2.19 8.45 -11.82
N GLU A 31 -2.10 9.24 -12.89
CA GLU A 31 -2.46 8.78 -14.23
C GLU A 31 -1.51 7.67 -14.73
N MET A 32 -0.19 7.78 -14.49
CA MET A 32 0.75 6.70 -14.79
C MET A 32 0.39 5.38 -14.10
N ILE A 33 0.01 5.44 -12.82
CA ILE A 33 -0.46 4.26 -12.06
C ILE A 33 -1.75 3.71 -12.67
N LYS A 34 -2.75 4.56 -12.97
CA LYS A 34 -4.02 4.11 -13.56
C LYS A 34 -3.82 3.47 -14.93
N GLU A 35 -3.02 4.06 -15.80
CA GLU A 35 -2.75 3.51 -17.14
C GLU A 35 -1.97 2.19 -17.07
N SER A 36 -0.95 2.11 -16.22
CA SER A 36 -0.22 0.85 -16.03
C SER A 36 -1.09 -0.24 -15.39
N TRP A 37 -2.00 0.13 -14.49
CA TRP A 37 -2.95 -0.81 -13.87
C TRP A 37 -3.86 -1.48 -14.91
N LYS A 38 -4.32 -0.75 -15.94
CA LYS A 38 -5.13 -1.34 -17.03
C LYS A 38 -4.42 -2.49 -17.72
N VAL A 39 -3.10 -2.36 -17.95
CA VAL A 39 -2.29 -3.42 -18.56
C VAL A 39 -2.10 -4.59 -17.59
N ILE A 40 -1.82 -4.30 -16.31
CA ILE A 40 -1.69 -5.34 -15.27
C ILE A 40 -2.98 -6.16 -15.12
N GLN A 41 -4.15 -5.53 -15.31
CA GLN A 41 -5.45 -6.19 -15.20
C GLN A 41 -5.68 -7.30 -16.24
N GLU A 42 -5.04 -7.25 -17.41
CA GLU A 42 -5.17 -8.27 -18.45
C GLU A 42 -4.69 -9.65 -17.98
N ASP A 43 -3.70 -9.68 -17.07
CA ASP A 43 -3.07 -10.90 -16.52
C ASP A 43 -3.24 -10.99 -14.99
N ILE A 44 -4.27 -10.37 -14.41
CA ILE A 44 -4.35 -10.09 -12.97
C ILE A 44 -4.21 -11.33 -12.06
N ALA A 45 -4.79 -12.46 -12.47
CA ALA A 45 -4.69 -13.70 -11.72
C ALA A 45 -3.25 -14.25 -11.73
N LYS A 46 -2.56 -14.12 -12.87
CA LYS A 46 -1.18 -14.56 -13.05
C LYS A 46 -0.23 -13.67 -12.26
N VAL A 47 -0.45 -12.35 -12.27
CA VAL A 47 0.30 -11.40 -11.43
C VAL A 47 0.24 -11.81 -9.95
N GLY A 48 -0.97 -12.05 -9.44
CA GLY A 48 -1.18 -12.47 -8.05
C GLY A 48 -0.45 -13.76 -7.69
N ILE A 49 -0.48 -14.76 -8.57
CA ILE A 49 0.25 -16.03 -8.35
C ILE A 49 1.77 -15.79 -8.35
N ILE A 50 2.29 -15.09 -9.37
CA ILE A 50 3.73 -14.81 -9.48
C ILE A 50 4.22 -14.06 -8.24
N MET A 51 3.51 -13.02 -7.82
CA MET A 51 3.84 -12.22 -6.64
C MET A 51 3.97 -13.09 -5.38
N PHE A 52 3.01 -13.96 -5.10
CA PHE A 52 3.07 -14.79 -3.89
C PHE A 52 4.06 -15.95 -3.97
N VAL A 53 4.22 -16.57 -5.14
CA VAL A 53 5.25 -17.61 -5.31
C VAL A 53 6.63 -16.99 -5.06
N ARG A 54 6.90 -15.83 -5.64
CA ARG A 54 8.15 -15.08 -5.38
C ARG A 54 8.31 -14.71 -3.91
N LEU A 55 7.24 -14.23 -3.25
CA LEU A 55 7.28 -13.93 -1.82
C LEU A 55 7.72 -15.12 -0.98
N PHE A 56 7.22 -16.33 -1.28
CA PHE A 56 7.59 -17.53 -0.54
C PHE A 56 8.96 -18.08 -0.93
N GLU A 57 9.45 -17.81 -2.14
CA GLU A 57 10.82 -18.09 -2.59
C GLU A 57 11.83 -17.17 -1.87
N THR A 58 11.54 -15.88 -1.75
CA THR A 58 12.47 -14.86 -1.21
C THR A 58 12.36 -14.67 0.29
N HIS A 59 11.17 -14.90 0.86
CA HIS A 59 10.84 -14.70 2.28
C HIS A 59 10.01 -15.89 2.79
N PRO A 60 10.60 -17.09 2.93
CA PRO A 60 9.87 -18.31 3.28
C PRO A 60 9.13 -18.23 4.62
N GLU A 61 9.56 -17.37 5.56
CA GLU A 61 8.87 -17.14 6.84
C GLU A 61 7.46 -16.53 6.65
N CYS A 62 7.19 -15.93 5.48
CA CYS A 62 5.87 -15.42 5.18
C CYS A 62 4.83 -16.54 5.11
N LYS A 63 5.22 -17.79 4.79
CA LYS A 63 4.30 -18.94 4.74
C LYS A 63 3.68 -19.27 6.10
N ASP A 64 4.30 -18.88 7.21
CA ASP A 64 3.82 -19.20 8.56
C ASP A 64 2.43 -18.66 8.84
N VAL A 65 2.06 -17.52 8.25
CA VAL A 65 0.72 -16.92 8.43
C VAL A 65 -0.30 -17.44 7.41
N PHE A 66 0.14 -18.26 6.44
CA PHE A 66 -0.71 -18.91 5.46
C PHE A 66 -0.88 -20.39 5.80
N PHE A 67 -1.86 -20.71 6.65
CA PHE A 67 -2.11 -22.09 7.11
C PHE A 67 -2.20 -23.12 5.96
N LEU A 68 -2.77 -22.73 4.80
CA LEU A 68 -2.90 -23.63 3.64
C LEU A 68 -1.59 -23.89 2.88
N PHE A 69 -0.58 -23.04 3.04
CA PHE A 69 0.67 -23.10 2.26
C PHE A 69 1.91 -23.34 3.13
N ARG A 70 1.78 -23.26 4.47
CA ARG A 70 2.88 -23.36 5.43
C ARG A 70 3.81 -24.55 5.14
N ASP A 71 3.21 -25.73 5.00
CA ASP A 71 3.94 -27.00 4.86
C ASP A 71 4.19 -27.38 3.39
N VAL A 72 3.93 -26.49 2.44
CA VAL A 72 4.24 -26.73 1.02
C VAL A 72 5.72 -26.42 0.78
N GLU A 73 6.51 -27.46 0.55
CA GLU A 73 7.94 -27.35 0.23
C GLU A 73 8.16 -27.05 -1.25
N ASP A 74 7.45 -27.75 -2.13
CA ASP A 74 7.51 -27.53 -3.58
C ASP A 74 6.58 -26.37 -3.99
N LEU A 75 7.18 -25.19 -4.17
CA LEU A 75 6.48 -23.96 -4.52
C LEU A 75 5.91 -23.99 -5.96
N ASP A 76 6.39 -24.86 -6.85
CA ASP A 76 5.81 -24.97 -8.20
C ASP A 76 4.37 -25.49 -8.15
N ARG A 77 4.04 -26.32 -7.14
CA ARG A 77 2.65 -26.74 -6.90
C ARG A 77 1.72 -25.57 -6.64
N LEU A 78 2.22 -24.51 -5.98
CA LEU A 78 1.43 -23.33 -5.66
C LEU A 78 1.03 -22.54 -6.91
N ARG A 79 1.80 -22.62 -8.01
CA ARG A 79 1.46 -21.96 -9.29
C ARG A 79 0.11 -22.39 -9.85
N THR A 80 -0.35 -23.58 -9.49
CA THR A 80 -1.64 -24.15 -9.91
C THR A 80 -2.68 -24.23 -8.79
N SER A 81 -2.33 -23.80 -7.56
CA SER A 81 -3.23 -23.83 -6.41
C SER A 81 -4.43 -22.89 -6.62
N ARG A 82 -5.63 -23.43 -6.43
CA ARG A 82 -6.87 -22.65 -6.49
C ARG A 82 -6.95 -21.66 -5.33
N GLU A 83 -6.47 -22.07 -4.16
CA GLU A 83 -6.43 -21.31 -2.93
C GLU A 83 -5.47 -20.13 -3.07
N LEU A 84 -4.28 -20.36 -3.62
CA LEU A 84 -3.32 -19.27 -3.85
C LEU A 84 -3.84 -18.30 -4.89
N ARG A 85 -4.39 -18.81 -5.99
CA ARG A 85 -5.04 -17.97 -7.02
C ARG A 85 -6.14 -17.10 -6.41
N ALA A 86 -7.02 -17.67 -5.58
CA ALA A 86 -8.08 -16.94 -4.92
C ALA A 86 -7.53 -15.88 -3.95
N HIS A 87 -6.45 -16.17 -3.24
CA HIS A 87 -5.80 -15.20 -2.36
C HIS A 87 -5.14 -14.06 -3.16
N GLY A 88 -4.39 -14.39 -4.21
CA GLY A 88 -3.81 -13.43 -5.13
C GLY A 88 -4.86 -12.47 -5.69
N LEU A 89 -6.01 -12.98 -6.12
CA LEU A 89 -7.13 -12.15 -6.59
C LEU A 89 -7.70 -11.22 -5.52
N ARG A 90 -7.75 -11.64 -4.24
CA ARG A 90 -8.18 -10.74 -3.15
C ARG A 90 -7.22 -9.57 -2.96
N VAL A 91 -5.91 -9.82 -3.04
CA VAL A 91 -4.90 -8.76 -2.97
C VAL A 91 -4.98 -7.84 -4.18
N MET A 92 -5.11 -8.41 -5.39
CA MET A 92 -5.26 -7.60 -6.60
C MET A 92 -6.53 -6.74 -6.58
N SER A 93 -7.64 -7.26 -6.05
CA SER A 93 -8.86 -6.45 -5.85
C SER A 93 -8.68 -5.34 -4.82
N PHE A 94 -7.85 -5.55 -3.79
CA PHE A 94 -7.50 -4.46 -2.87
C PHE A 94 -6.68 -3.38 -3.58
N ILE A 95 -5.67 -3.76 -4.37
CA ILE A 95 -4.85 -2.81 -5.13
C ILE A 95 -5.72 -2.04 -6.14
N GLU A 96 -6.64 -2.71 -6.85
CA GLU A 96 -7.61 -2.07 -7.74
C GLU A 96 -8.43 -0.99 -7.02
N LYS A 97 -8.97 -1.32 -5.85
CA LYS A 97 -9.74 -0.37 -5.02
C LYS A 97 -8.88 0.81 -4.59
N SER A 98 -7.60 0.58 -4.30
CA SER A 98 -6.65 1.62 -3.94
C SER A 98 -6.33 2.53 -5.12
N VAL A 99 -6.07 1.97 -6.31
CA VAL A 99 -5.86 2.71 -7.56
C VAL A 99 -7.06 3.61 -7.88
N ALA A 100 -8.29 3.10 -7.73
CA ALA A 100 -9.51 3.86 -7.95
C ALA A 100 -9.73 5.03 -6.95
N ARG A 101 -8.95 5.09 -5.86
CA ARG A 101 -9.09 6.06 -4.76
C ARG A 101 -7.84 6.92 -4.56
N LEU A 102 -6.87 6.90 -5.47
CA LEU A 102 -5.63 7.69 -5.33
C LEU A 102 -5.88 9.21 -5.22
N GLU A 103 -7.01 9.70 -5.74
CA GLU A 103 -7.44 11.10 -5.61
C GLU A 103 -8.41 11.35 -4.44
N GLN A 104 -8.77 10.31 -3.70
CA GLN A 104 -9.72 10.34 -2.58
C GLN A 104 -9.02 9.83 -1.31
N LEU A 105 -8.01 10.58 -0.85
CA LEU A 105 -7.05 10.13 0.18
C LEU A 105 -7.72 9.69 1.48
N GLU A 106 -8.76 10.40 1.94
CA GLU A 106 -9.49 10.05 3.16
C GLU A 106 -10.15 8.67 3.04
N ARG A 107 -10.70 8.37 1.86
CA ARG A 107 -11.30 7.04 1.58
C ARG A 107 -10.25 5.96 1.41
N LEU A 108 -9.08 6.32 0.87
CA LEU A 108 -7.95 5.41 0.73
C LEU A 108 -7.33 5.06 2.09
N GLU A 109 -7.23 6.04 2.99
CA GLU A 109 -6.76 5.86 4.36
C GLU A 109 -7.68 4.89 5.13
N VAL A 110 -9.00 5.12 5.09
CA VAL A 110 -9.98 4.20 5.72
C VAL A 110 -9.82 2.78 5.20
N LEU A 111 -9.68 2.62 3.87
CA LEU A 111 -9.47 1.32 3.23
C LEU A 111 -8.17 0.64 3.71
N ALA A 112 -7.08 1.40 3.86
CA ALA A 112 -5.81 0.88 4.36
C ALA A 112 -5.86 0.47 5.84
N VAL A 113 -6.50 1.27 6.69
CA VAL A 113 -6.69 0.95 8.11
C VAL A 113 -7.50 -0.34 8.28
N GLU A 114 -8.56 -0.54 7.49
CA GLU A 114 -9.35 -1.78 7.49
C GLU A 114 -8.52 -3.01 7.08
N LEU A 115 -7.60 -2.85 6.13
CA LEU A 115 -6.67 -3.89 5.73
C LEU A 115 -5.72 -4.27 6.88
N GLY A 116 -5.13 -3.27 7.53
CA GLY A 116 -4.26 -3.44 8.69
C GLY A 116 -4.95 -4.18 9.83
N ARG A 117 -6.18 -3.78 10.18
CA ARG A 117 -7.03 -4.46 11.19
C ARG A 117 -7.25 -5.94 10.85
N SER A 118 -7.46 -6.25 9.56
CA SER A 118 -7.66 -7.63 9.13
C SER A 118 -6.38 -8.46 9.27
N HIS A 119 -5.22 -7.88 8.96
CA HIS A 119 -3.95 -8.60 9.05
C HIS A 119 -3.38 -8.72 10.45
N TYR A 120 -3.73 -7.79 11.34
CA TYR A 120 -3.49 -7.96 12.77
C TYR A 120 -4.16 -9.25 13.28
N ARG A 121 -5.41 -9.54 12.86
CA ARG A 121 -6.11 -10.79 13.20
C ARG A 121 -5.45 -12.05 12.63
N TYR A 122 -4.72 -11.92 11.52
CA TYR A 122 -3.95 -13.03 10.92
C TYR A 122 -2.56 -13.19 11.52
N ASN A 123 -2.20 -12.36 12.51
CA ASN A 123 -0.88 -12.34 13.13
C ASN A 123 0.25 -12.12 12.12
N ALA A 124 -0.05 -11.39 11.03
CA ALA A 124 0.91 -11.03 9.99
C ALA A 124 1.77 -9.83 10.45
N PRO A 125 3.10 -10.00 10.61
CA PRO A 125 3.98 -8.90 10.97
C PRO A 125 3.92 -7.76 9.94
N PRO A 126 3.98 -6.49 10.38
CA PRO A 126 3.99 -5.35 9.47
C PRO A 126 5.10 -5.41 8.40
N LYS A 127 6.25 -6.03 8.71
CA LYS A 127 7.34 -6.23 7.74
C LYS A 127 6.95 -7.05 6.50
N TYR A 128 5.95 -7.92 6.60
CA TYR A 128 5.51 -8.74 5.45
C TYR A 128 4.86 -7.87 4.36
N TYR A 129 4.30 -6.71 4.72
CA TYR A 129 3.72 -5.79 3.74
C TYR A 129 4.77 -5.16 2.84
N SER A 130 5.93 -4.78 3.38
CA SER A 130 7.03 -4.28 2.56
C SER A 130 7.52 -5.33 1.57
N TYR A 131 7.55 -6.60 1.97
CA TYR A 131 7.91 -7.71 1.07
C TYR A 131 6.86 -7.90 -0.02
N VAL A 132 5.56 -7.90 0.33
CA VAL A 132 4.47 -7.96 -0.66
C VAL A 132 4.53 -6.80 -1.65
N GLY A 133 4.78 -5.58 -1.19
CA GLY A 133 4.93 -4.41 -2.06
C GLY A 133 6.12 -4.53 -3.02
N ALA A 134 7.27 -5.02 -2.53
CA ALA A 134 8.43 -5.28 -3.36
C ALA A 134 8.17 -6.39 -4.40
N GLU A 135 7.53 -7.49 -4.00
CA GLU A 135 7.22 -8.59 -4.92
C GLU A 135 6.12 -8.24 -5.92
N PHE A 136 5.19 -7.35 -5.56
CA PHE A 136 4.25 -6.78 -6.52
C PHE A 136 4.99 -6.05 -7.64
N ILE A 137 5.92 -5.16 -7.28
CA ILE A 137 6.74 -4.41 -8.25
C ILE A 137 7.51 -5.38 -9.16
N CYS A 138 8.19 -6.37 -8.59
CA CYS A 138 8.91 -7.39 -9.34
C CYS A 138 8.00 -8.20 -10.28
N ALA A 139 6.75 -8.46 -9.88
CA ALA A 139 5.80 -9.22 -10.68
C ALA A 139 5.23 -8.39 -11.86
N VAL A 140 5.05 -7.08 -11.69
CA VAL A 140 4.45 -6.22 -12.74
C VAL A 140 5.45 -5.64 -13.73
N GLN A 141 6.71 -5.43 -13.30
CA GLN A 141 7.77 -4.92 -14.17
C GLN A 141 7.89 -5.69 -15.52
N PRO A 142 7.99 -7.02 -15.56
CA PRO A 142 8.10 -7.76 -16.82
C PRO A 142 6.81 -7.74 -17.66
N ILE A 143 5.65 -7.42 -17.06
CA ILE A 143 4.37 -7.32 -17.77
C ILE A 143 4.29 -5.98 -18.53
N LEU A 144 4.79 -4.91 -17.89
CA LEU A 144 4.76 -3.57 -18.44
C LEU A 144 5.88 -3.33 -19.48
N LYS A 145 6.96 -4.13 -19.46
CA LYS A 145 8.04 -4.10 -20.45
C LYS A 145 8.56 -2.68 -20.68
N GLU A 146 8.49 -2.16 -21.91
CA GLU A 146 8.96 -0.82 -22.28
C GLU A 146 8.15 0.31 -21.63
N ARG A 147 6.96 0.02 -21.09
CA ARG A 147 6.16 0.98 -20.30
C ARG A 147 6.64 1.11 -18.86
N TRP A 148 7.51 0.20 -18.38
CA TRP A 148 8.11 0.31 -17.06
C TRP A 148 9.24 1.33 -17.08
N THR A 149 9.07 2.44 -16.37
CA THR A 149 10.10 3.48 -16.24
C THR A 149 10.45 3.70 -14.76
N PRO A 150 11.63 4.30 -14.45
CA PRO A 150 11.98 4.67 -13.09
C PRO A 150 10.92 5.54 -12.41
N GLU A 151 10.28 6.45 -13.16
CA GLU A 151 9.23 7.33 -12.64
C GLU A 151 7.97 6.56 -12.26
N LEU A 152 7.58 5.57 -13.08
CA LEU A 152 6.44 4.70 -12.80
C LEU A 152 6.72 3.80 -11.58
N GLU A 153 7.92 3.24 -11.50
CA GLU A 153 8.36 2.45 -10.35
C GLU A 153 8.28 3.26 -9.05
N GLU A 154 8.82 4.49 -9.06
CA GLU A 154 8.77 5.37 -7.90
C GLU A 154 7.34 5.81 -7.56
N ALA A 155 6.44 5.94 -8.53
CA ALA A 155 5.02 6.18 -8.29
C ALA A 155 4.35 5.00 -7.58
N TRP A 156 4.59 3.76 -8.05
CA TRP A 156 4.08 2.55 -7.41
C TRP A 156 4.64 2.37 -6.00
N LYS A 157 5.95 2.56 -5.79
CA LYS A 157 6.58 2.50 -4.46
C LYS A 157 5.94 3.49 -3.48
N ARG A 158 5.72 4.74 -3.91
CA ARG A 158 5.05 5.75 -3.07
C ARG A 158 3.62 5.35 -2.72
N SER A 159 2.85 4.85 -3.70
CA SER A 159 1.48 4.39 -3.48
C SER A 159 1.41 3.23 -2.48
N LEU A 160 2.24 2.21 -2.66
CA LEU A 160 2.29 1.04 -1.77
C LEU A 160 2.84 1.40 -0.38
N GLY A 161 3.84 2.29 -0.32
CA GLY A 161 4.39 2.81 0.92
C GLY A 161 3.36 3.59 1.74
N PHE A 162 2.50 4.38 1.07
CA PHE A 162 1.37 5.04 1.72
C PHE A 162 0.41 4.01 2.33
N LEU A 163 -0.02 3.01 1.55
CA LEU A 163 -0.92 1.97 2.03
C LEU A 163 -0.34 1.22 3.23
N GLN A 164 0.95 0.90 3.21
CA GLN A 164 1.64 0.26 4.32
C GLN A 164 1.66 1.16 5.57
N CYS A 165 2.02 2.44 5.41
CA CYS A 165 2.08 3.39 6.51
C CYS A 165 0.71 3.58 7.18
N GLN A 166 -0.36 3.71 6.38
CA GLN A 166 -1.72 3.86 6.90
C GLN A 166 -2.30 2.56 7.48
N SER A 167 -1.86 1.39 7.00
CA SER A 167 -2.27 0.10 7.57
C SER A 167 -1.66 -0.14 8.96
N PHE A 168 -0.48 0.43 9.24
CA PHE A 168 0.26 0.24 10.50
C PHE A 168 0.86 1.57 11.01
N PRO A 169 0.02 2.50 11.49
CA PRO A 169 0.52 3.72 12.10
C PRO A 169 1.35 3.37 13.35
N HIS A 170 2.56 3.95 13.45
CA HIS A 170 3.44 3.90 14.63
C HIS A 170 2.66 4.29 15.90
N PRO A 171 3.04 3.77 17.08
CA PRO A 171 2.11 3.23 18.07
C PRO A 171 0.87 4.10 18.18
N MET A 172 -0.24 3.56 17.69
CA MET A 172 -1.56 3.96 18.13
C MET A 172 -1.52 3.97 19.66
N THR A 173 -1.41 5.15 20.26
CA THR A 173 -2.00 5.36 21.58
C THR A 173 -3.45 4.86 21.44
N HIS A 174 -3.90 4.07 22.41
CA HIS A 174 -5.12 3.28 22.44
C HIS A 174 -6.46 3.99 22.08
N VAL A 175 -6.43 5.24 21.63
CA VAL A 175 -7.57 6.17 21.63
C VAL A 175 -8.37 6.20 20.33
N LYS A 176 -7.84 5.77 19.17
CA LYS A 176 -8.57 5.89 17.89
C LYS A 176 -9.23 4.62 17.36
N MET A 177 -9.03 3.47 18.01
CA MET A 177 -9.66 2.24 17.55
C MET A 177 -11.15 2.13 17.98
N GLU A 178 -11.56 2.86 19.02
CA GLU A 178 -12.94 2.85 19.56
C GLU A 178 -13.90 3.81 18.82
N MET A 179 -13.41 4.87 18.18
CA MET A 179 -14.31 5.89 17.58
C MET A 179 -14.88 5.49 16.20
N VAL A 180 -14.39 4.43 15.56
CA VAL A 180 -14.93 3.96 14.26
C VAL A 180 -15.85 2.74 14.41
N THR A 181 -15.94 2.14 15.61
CA THR A 181 -16.89 1.05 15.90
C THR A 181 -18.22 1.56 16.47
N SER A 182 -18.32 2.84 16.86
CA SER A 182 -19.56 3.43 17.40
C SER A 182 -20.53 3.99 16.34
N GLY A 183 -20.28 3.75 15.05
CA GLY A 183 -21.13 4.23 13.95
C GLY A 183 -22.14 3.19 13.41
N ARG A 184 -22.39 2.11 14.14
CA ARG A 184 -23.40 1.11 13.76
C ARG A 184 -24.11 0.57 14.99
N GLU A 185 -24.96 1.39 15.57
CA GLU A 185 -26.10 0.92 16.35
C GLU A 185 -27.28 1.89 16.16
N ARG A 186 -28.47 1.32 16.30
CA ARG A 186 -29.78 1.80 15.85
C ARG A 186 -30.22 3.13 16.45
#